data_AF-A0A7S2RSF7-F1
#
_entry.id   AF-A0A7S2RSF7-F1
#
_cell.length_a   1.000
_cell.length_b   1.000
_cell.length_c   1.000
_cell.angle_alpha   90.00
_cell.angle_beta   90.00
_cell.angle_gamma   90.00
#
_symmetry.space_group_name_H-M   'P 1'
#
loop_
_entity.id
_entity.type
_entity.pdbx_description
1 polymer ?
#
loop_
_entity_poly.entity_id
_entity_poly.type
_entity_poly.pdbx_seq_one_letter_code
_entity_poly.pdbx_strand_id
1 'polypeptide(L)'
;RAAPSCMEWAAHHSTTVTYVIKGNNMLTEHYSAMKADVPRKDDPRTSFNWELLGRFRRAGQVLICGQALSHCVAFTTRDIVANWPAEEREKVVLLLNCSSPVPGCQESADQFVSDMRSEGITVTTSDDVALPSRASSQA
;
A
#
# COMPACT_ATOMS: atom_id res chain seq x y z
N ARG A 1 -3.53 3.49 -16.16
CA ARG A 1 -3.56 4.96 -16.17
C ARG A 1 -3.55 5.52 -14.73
N ALA A 2 -2.63 5.07 -13.86
CA ALA A 2 -2.64 5.49 -12.45
C ALA A 2 -2.04 6.90 -12.24
N ALA A 3 -0.92 7.21 -12.91
CA ALA A 3 -0.23 8.49 -12.73
C ALA A 3 -1.10 9.72 -13.08
N PRO A 4 -1.86 9.75 -14.21
CA PRO A 4 -2.74 10.89 -14.52
C PRO A 4 -3.80 11.13 -13.44
N SER A 5 -4.48 10.08 -12.97
CA SER A 5 -5.52 10.20 -11.95
C SER A 5 -4.96 10.67 -10.60
N CYS A 6 -3.77 10.23 -10.21
CA CYS A 6 -3.10 10.74 -9.01
C CYS A 6 -2.74 12.22 -9.12
N MET A 7 -2.26 12.66 -10.30
CA MET A 7 -1.93 14.07 -10.54
C MET A 7 -3.18 14.96 -10.55
N GLU A 8 -4.26 14.50 -11.16
CA GLU A 8 -5.56 15.19 -11.16
C GLU A 8 -6.09 15.34 -9.73
N TRP A 9 -6.09 14.25 -8.95
CA TRP A 9 -6.46 14.30 -7.54
C TRP A 9 -5.57 15.29 -6.76
N ALA A 10 -4.25 15.23 -6.97
CA ALA A 10 -3.32 16.11 -6.28
C ALA A 10 -3.56 17.60 -6.60
N ALA A 11 -3.84 17.91 -7.86
CA ALA A 11 -4.20 19.26 -8.32
C ALA A 11 -5.51 19.74 -7.68
N HIS A 12 -6.54 18.91 -7.64
CA HIS A 12 -7.82 19.24 -6.99
C HIS A 12 -7.70 19.47 -5.48
N HIS A 13 -6.72 18.84 -4.83
CA HIS A 13 -6.55 18.90 -3.37
C HIS A 13 -5.41 19.81 -2.92
N SER A 14 -4.81 20.58 -3.83
CA SER A 14 -3.65 21.45 -3.58
C SER A 14 -2.51 20.73 -2.84
N THR A 15 -2.23 19.51 -3.27
CA THR A 15 -1.18 18.65 -2.70
C THR A 15 -0.28 18.10 -3.79
N THR A 16 0.73 17.32 -3.42
CA THR A 16 1.69 16.72 -4.35
C THR A 16 1.69 15.19 -4.24
N VAL A 17 1.98 14.53 -5.36
CA VAL A 17 2.21 13.08 -5.39
C VAL A 17 3.66 12.84 -4.98
N THR A 18 3.87 12.00 -3.96
CA THR A 18 5.21 11.50 -3.65
C THR A 18 5.43 10.17 -4.35
N TYR A 19 6.50 10.10 -5.14
CA TYR A 19 6.94 8.86 -5.79
C TYR A 19 7.96 8.14 -4.93
N VAL A 20 7.74 6.84 -4.71
CA VAL A 20 8.70 5.94 -4.05
C VAL A 20 9.14 4.91 -5.06
N ILE A 21 10.45 4.86 -5.33
CA ILE A 21 11.05 3.93 -6.30
C ILE A 21 11.62 2.73 -5.54
N LYS A 22 11.35 1.52 -6.04
CA LYS A 22 11.84 0.23 -5.52
C LYS A 22 12.50 -0.58 -6.62
N GLY A 23 13.36 -1.55 -6.27
CA GLY A 23 14.04 -2.42 -7.24
C GLY A 23 15.34 -1.85 -7.82
N ASN A 24 16.00 -0.93 -7.10
CA ASN A 24 17.24 -0.29 -7.58
C ASN A 24 18.51 -1.10 -7.32
N ASN A 25 18.40 -2.25 -6.65
CA ASN A 25 19.50 -3.16 -6.39
C ASN A 25 19.31 -4.44 -7.21
N MET A 26 20.22 -4.70 -8.15
CA MET A 26 20.11 -5.86 -9.06
C MET A 26 20.31 -7.23 -8.38
N LEU A 27 20.77 -7.25 -7.13
CA LEU A 27 21.09 -8.47 -6.39
C LEU A 27 19.95 -8.93 -5.48
N THR A 28 18.80 -8.24 -5.47
CA THR A 28 17.61 -8.65 -4.72
C THR A 28 16.34 -8.15 -5.38
N GLU A 29 15.29 -8.97 -5.31
CA GLU A 29 13.95 -8.55 -5.70
C GLU A 29 13.33 -7.60 -4.69
N HIS A 30 12.37 -6.81 -5.18
CA HIS A 30 11.61 -5.82 -4.41
C HIS A 30 10.14 -5.85 -4.85
N TYR A 31 9.36 -6.81 -4.37
CA TYR A 31 7.91 -6.74 -4.58
C TYR A 31 7.29 -5.66 -3.70
N SER A 32 7.65 -5.65 -2.41
CA SER A 32 7.19 -4.66 -1.44
C SER A 32 7.79 -3.28 -1.69
N ALA A 33 6.96 -2.24 -1.53
CA ALA A 33 7.45 -0.85 -1.45
C ALA A 33 8.13 -0.54 -0.10
N MET A 34 8.02 -1.44 0.89
CA MET A 34 8.57 -1.24 2.22
C MET A 34 10.00 -1.77 2.36
N LYS A 35 10.35 -2.90 1.73
CA LYS A 35 11.69 -3.51 1.81
C LYS A 35 11.97 -4.42 0.60
N ALA A 36 13.22 -4.87 0.46
CA ALA A 36 13.57 -5.96 -0.43
C ALA A 36 13.09 -7.32 0.12
N ASP A 37 12.92 -8.30 -0.78
CA ASP A 37 12.64 -9.68 -0.39
C ASP A 37 13.79 -10.26 0.45
N VAL A 38 15.04 -9.93 0.09
CA VAL A 38 16.24 -10.24 0.86
C VAL A 38 17.04 -8.95 1.12
N PRO A 39 16.82 -8.28 2.27
CA PRO A 39 17.58 -7.10 2.63
C PRO A 39 19.08 -7.40 2.72
N ARG A 40 19.88 -6.50 2.17
CA ARG A 40 21.32 -6.61 2.11
C ARG A 40 22.00 -5.66 3.09
N LYS A 41 23.03 -6.16 3.77
CA LYS A 41 23.81 -5.37 4.75
C LYS A 41 24.64 -4.26 4.11
N ASP A 42 25.03 -4.44 2.85
CA ASP A 42 25.84 -3.49 2.08
C ASP A 42 25.01 -2.43 1.34
N ASP A 43 23.67 -2.54 1.35
CA ASP A 43 22.78 -1.54 0.75
C ASP A 43 21.57 -1.25 1.65
N PRO A 44 21.62 -0.19 2.49
CA PRO A 44 20.53 0.18 3.39
C PRO A 44 19.19 0.44 2.68
N ARG A 45 19.17 0.76 1.38
CA ARG A 45 17.93 1.00 0.61
C ARG A 45 17.09 -0.26 0.42
N THR A 46 17.69 -1.44 0.64
CA THR A 46 17.00 -2.73 0.62
C THR A 46 16.33 -3.07 1.95
N SER A 47 16.64 -2.31 3.03
CA SER A 47 16.04 -2.48 4.36
C SER A 47 14.65 -1.85 4.44
N PHE A 48 13.95 -2.10 5.55
CA PHE A 48 12.60 -1.58 5.76
C PHE A 48 12.55 -0.04 5.81
N ASN A 49 11.64 0.53 5.03
CA ASN A 49 11.44 1.97 4.92
C ASN A 49 10.53 2.50 6.05
N TRP A 50 11.15 2.68 7.22
CA TRP A 50 10.48 3.21 8.41
C TRP A 50 9.94 4.63 8.23
N GLU A 51 10.61 5.45 7.41
CA GLU A 51 10.14 6.80 7.11
C GLU A 51 8.79 6.78 6.39
N LEU A 52 8.64 5.90 5.39
CA LEU A 52 7.40 5.73 4.64
C LEU A 52 6.27 5.21 5.55
N LEU A 53 6.54 4.22 6.39
CA LEU A 53 5.55 3.71 7.35
C LEU A 53 5.12 4.81 8.33
N GLY A 54 6.07 5.61 8.81
CA GLY A 54 5.80 6.74 9.70
C GLY A 54 4.90 7.79 9.04
N ARG A 55 4.98 8.00 7.72
CA ARG A 55 4.06 8.88 6.98
C ARG A 55 2.64 8.30 6.93
N PHE A 56 2.52 7.01 6.64
CA PHE A 56 1.21 6.33 6.61
C PHE A 56 0.51 6.39 7.97
N ARG A 57 1.26 6.21 9.07
CA ARG A 57 0.72 6.29 10.44
C ARG A 57 0.15 7.65 10.83
N ARG A 58 0.50 8.73 10.12
CA ARG A 58 -0.09 10.07 10.36
C ARG A 58 -1.38 10.29 9.59
N ALA A 59 -1.71 9.42 8.64
CA ALA A 59 -2.97 9.48 7.91
C ALA A 59 -4.10 8.90 8.76
N GLY A 60 -5.32 9.44 8.63
CA GLY A 60 -6.50 8.84 9.25
C GLY A 60 -6.87 7.48 8.65
N GLN A 61 -6.52 7.26 7.38
CA GLN A 61 -6.77 6.03 6.63
C GLN A 61 -5.71 5.88 5.53
N VAL A 62 -5.32 4.64 5.22
CA VAL A 62 -4.34 4.29 4.18
C VAL A 62 -5.02 3.43 3.13
N LEU A 63 -5.31 4.00 1.96
CA LEU A 63 -5.89 3.27 0.84
C LEU A 63 -4.79 2.63 -0.01
N ILE A 64 -4.91 1.33 -0.27
CA ILE A 64 -3.99 0.54 -1.07
C ILE A 64 -4.73 0.02 -2.30
N CYS A 65 -4.19 0.33 -3.48
CA CYS A 65 -4.68 -0.15 -4.76
C CYS A 65 -3.53 -0.23 -5.78
N GLY A 66 -3.77 -0.85 -6.94
CA GLY A 66 -2.82 -0.91 -8.03
C GLY A 66 -2.46 -2.34 -8.44
N GLN A 67 -1.26 -2.52 -9.00
CA GLN A 67 -0.88 -3.78 -9.65
C GLN A 67 0.51 -4.27 -9.21
N ALA A 68 0.73 -5.57 -9.06
CA ALA A 68 -0.28 -6.64 -9.11
C ALA A 68 -0.82 -6.99 -7.72
N LEU A 69 -2.11 -7.34 -7.65
CA LEU A 69 -2.78 -7.82 -6.43
C LEU A 69 -2.11 -9.05 -5.84
N SER A 70 -1.55 -9.93 -6.67
CA SER A 70 -0.84 -11.14 -6.24
C SER A 70 0.60 -10.91 -5.77
N HIS A 71 1.21 -9.74 -6.07
CA HIS A 71 2.63 -9.47 -5.83
C HIS A 71 2.82 -8.11 -5.15
N CYS A 72 3.11 -7.04 -5.91
CA CYS A 72 3.48 -5.74 -5.34
C CYS A 72 2.49 -5.23 -4.30
N VAL A 73 1.18 -5.32 -4.57
CA VAL A 73 0.14 -4.92 -3.61
C VAL A 73 0.14 -5.86 -2.42
N ALA A 74 0.20 -7.18 -2.65
CA ALA A 74 0.17 -8.17 -1.57
C ALA A 74 1.35 -8.02 -0.60
N PHE A 75 2.57 -7.98 -1.13
CA PHE A 75 3.79 -7.89 -0.34
C PHE A 75 3.88 -6.55 0.39
N THR A 76 3.52 -5.44 -0.27
CA THR A 76 3.48 -4.13 0.39
C THR A 76 2.47 -4.11 1.53
N THR A 77 1.26 -4.64 1.31
CA THR A 77 0.21 -4.67 2.34
C THR A 77 0.63 -5.55 3.51
N ARG A 78 1.15 -6.75 3.26
CA ARG A 78 1.64 -7.66 4.31
C ARG A 78 2.74 -7.01 5.16
N ASP A 79 3.70 -6.33 4.54
CA ASP A 79 4.76 -5.64 5.27
C ASP A 79 4.26 -4.46 6.11
N ILE A 80 3.25 -3.73 5.61
CA ILE A 80 2.58 -2.68 6.38
C ILE A 80 1.89 -3.31 7.60
N VAL A 81 1.03 -4.31 7.38
CA VAL A 81 0.21 -4.96 8.43
C VAL A 81 1.07 -5.63 9.51
N ALA A 82 2.18 -6.26 9.11
CA ALA A 82 3.13 -6.87 10.04
C ALA A 82 3.78 -5.85 11.00
N ASN A 83 3.80 -4.56 10.62
CA ASN A 83 4.36 -3.47 11.40
C ASN A 83 3.30 -2.44 11.82
N TRP A 84 2.01 -2.79 11.73
CA TRP A 84 0.88 -1.94 12.09
C TRP A 84 0.21 -2.45 13.38
N PRO A 85 -0.15 -1.56 14.35
CA PRO A 85 -0.85 -1.96 15.57
C PRO A 85 -2.16 -2.68 15.24
N ALA A 86 -2.41 -3.83 15.88
CA ALA A 86 -3.55 -4.70 15.55
C ALA A 86 -4.90 -3.98 15.73
N GLU A 87 -4.99 -3.13 16.75
CA GLU A 87 -6.15 -2.33 17.12
C GLU A 87 -6.45 -1.15 16.17
N GLU A 88 -5.57 -0.89 15.20
CA GLU A 88 -5.74 0.18 14.19
C GLU A 88 -5.70 -0.35 12.74
N ARG A 89 -5.73 -1.67 12.53
CA ARG A 89 -5.57 -2.27 11.20
C ARG A 89 -6.74 -1.98 10.28
N GLU A 90 -7.92 -1.66 10.81
CA GLU A 90 -9.09 -1.24 10.04
C GLU A 90 -8.83 0.05 9.23
N LYS A 91 -7.85 0.87 9.63
CA LYS A 91 -7.41 2.06 8.90
C LYS A 91 -6.63 1.73 7.64
N VAL A 92 -6.07 0.53 7.53
CA VAL A 92 -5.45 0.03 6.30
C VAL A 92 -6.57 -0.55 5.44
N VAL A 93 -6.73 -0.02 4.23
CA VAL A 93 -7.84 -0.35 3.34
C VAL A 93 -7.32 -0.86 2.01
N LEU A 94 -7.70 -2.07 1.63
CA LEU A 94 -7.42 -2.63 0.31
C LEU A 94 -8.63 -2.45 -0.61
N LEU A 95 -8.42 -1.80 -1.77
CA LEU A 95 -9.45 -1.60 -2.80
C LEU A 95 -9.35 -2.68 -3.89
N LEU A 96 -10.33 -3.59 -3.91
CA LEU A 96 -10.32 -4.77 -4.80
C LEU A 96 -10.56 -4.41 -6.27
N ASN A 97 -11.57 -3.59 -6.57
CA ASN A 97 -11.90 -3.20 -7.95
C ASN A 97 -10.85 -2.25 -8.58
N CYS A 98 -9.89 -1.77 -7.79
CA CYS A 98 -8.75 -0.97 -8.24
C CYS A 98 -7.44 -1.78 -8.33
N SER A 99 -7.54 -3.12 -8.27
CA SER A 99 -6.40 -4.04 -8.28
C SER A 99 -6.72 -5.31 -9.06
N SER A 100 -5.71 -6.02 -9.57
CA SER A 100 -5.89 -7.30 -10.25
C SER A 100 -4.65 -8.19 -10.11
N PRO A 101 -4.80 -9.52 -10.09
CA PRO A 101 -3.65 -10.42 -10.04
C PRO A 101 -2.92 -10.46 -11.39
N VAL A 102 -1.66 -10.88 -11.36
CA VAL A 102 -0.99 -11.38 -12.57
C VAL A 102 -1.80 -12.58 -13.10
N PRO A 103 -2.04 -12.69 -14.42
CA PRO A 103 -2.71 -13.86 -14.99
C PRO A 103 -2.05 -15.17 -14.57
N GLY A 104 -2.83 -16.11 -14.04
CA GLY A 104 -2.34 -17.40 -13.51
C GLY A 104 -2.02 -17.39 -12.01
N CYS A 105 -2.13 -16.25 -11.33
CA CYS A 105 -1.88 -16.10 -9.89
C CYS A 105 -3.14 -15.73 -9.09
N GLN A 106 -4.32 -16.15 -9.57
CA GLN A 106 -5.60 -15.85 -8.91
C GLN A 106 -5.67 -16.44 -7.50
N GLU A 107 -5.29 -17.71 -7.34
CA GLU A 107 -5.30 -18.39 -6.03
C GLU A 107 -4.41 -17.67 -5.00
N SER A 108 -3.22 -17.22 -5.40
CA SER A 108 -2.34 -16.44 -4.52
C SER A 108 -2.95 -15.11 -4.10
N ALA A 109 -3.68 -14.45 -4.99
CA ALA A 109 -4.36 -13.19 -4.68
C ALA A 109 -5.58 -13.42 -3.78
N ASP A 110 -6.37 -14.47 -4.02
CA ASP A 110 -7.52 -14.82 -3.18
C ASP A 110 -7.07 -15.19 -1.76
N GLN A 111 -5.98 -15.97 -1.65
CA GLN A 111 -5.37 -16.29 -0.36
C GLN A 111 -4.90 -15.00 0.34
N PHE A 112 -4.20 -14.11 -0.37
CA PHE A 112 -3.79 -12.82 0.18
C PHE A 112 -4.98 -12.02 0.72
N VAL A 113 -6.07 -11.91 -0.04
CA VAL A 113 -7.26 -11.16 0.39
C VAL A 113 -7.89 -11.80 1.62
N SER A 114 -7.95 -13.14 1.68
CA SER A 114 -8.43 -13.89 2.85
C SER A 114 -7.55 -13.64 4.08
N ASP A 115 -6.23 -13.76 3.95
CA ASP A 115 -5.26 -13.50 5.02
C ASP A 115 -5.46 -12.11 5.60
N MET A 116 -5.53 -11.09 4.73
CA MET A 116 -5.65 -9.70 5.15
C MET A 116 -6.96 -9.38 5.85
N ARG A 117 -8.07 -10.01 5.43
CA ARG A 117 -9.34 -9.93 6.17
C ARG A 117 -9.19 -10.52 7.58
N SER A 118 -8.49 -11.65 7.71
CA SER A 118 -8.27 -12.28 9.02
C SER A 118 -7.35 -11.45 9.94
N GLU A 119 -6.42 -10.69 9.36
CA GLU A 119 -5.56 -9.76 10.10
C GLU A 119 -6.29 -8.49 10.57
N GLY A 120 -7.54 -8.27 10.13
CA GLY A 120 -8.39 -7.16 10.57
C GLY A 120 -8.29 -5.90 9.71
N ILE A 121 -7.70 -5.96 8.51
CA ILE A 121 -7.74 -4.80 7.60
C ILE A 121 -9.11 -4.68 6.93
N THR A 122 -9.45 -3.46 6.49
CA THR A 122 -10.66 -3.24 5.69
C THR A 122 -10.40 -3.65 4.24
N VAL A 123 -11.23 -4.54 3.69
CA VAL A 123 -11.19 -4.90 2.27
C VAL A 123 -12.51 -4.53 1.61
N THR A 124 -12.48 -3.60 0.65
CA THR A 124 -13.69 -3.02 0.05
C THR A 124 -13.46 -2.65 -1.43
N THR A 125 -14.45 -2.01 -2.07
CA THR A 125 -14.38 -1.43 -3.40
C THR A 125 -14.20 0.09 -3.32
N SER A 126 -13.78 0.73 -4.42
CA SER A 126 -13.74 2.20 -4.48
C SER A 126 -15.10 2.86 -4.35
N ASP A 127 -16.18 2.13 -4.64
CA ASP A 127 -17.55 2.66 -4.61
C ASP A 127 -18.12 2.64 -3.18
N ASP A 128 -17.64 1.72 -2.35
CA ASP A 128 -18.12 1.49 -0.98
C ASP A 128 -17.18 2.04 0.10
N VAL A 129 -16.02 2.60 -0.28
CA VAL A 129 -15.05 3.12 0.70
C VAL A 129 -15.57 4.40 1.35
N ALA A 130 -15.74 4.36 2.68
CA ALA A 130 -16.01 5.55 3.47
C ALA A 130 -14.70 6.31 3.72
N LEU A 131 -14.59 7.51 3.16
CA LEU A 131 -13.49 8.41 3.45
C LEU A 131 -13.81 9.25 4.70
N PRO A 132 -12.87 9.42 5.64
CA PRO A 132 -13.08 10.31 6.77
C PRO A 132 -13.36 11.72 6.27
N SER A 133 -14.31 12.42 6.91
CA SER A 133 -14.54 13.83 6.63
C SER A 133 -13.25 14.61 6.86
N ARG A 134 -12.89 15.48 5.92
CA ARG A 134 -11.77 16.39 6.14
C ARG A 134 -12.12 17.27 7.33
N ALA A 135 -11.43 17.09 8.45
CA ALA A 135 -11.38 18.15 9.45
C ALA A 135 -10.85 19.39 8.74
N SER A 136 -11.65 20.46 8.72
CA SER A 136 -11.21 21.76 8.23
C SER A 136 -9.93 22.12 8.99
N SER A 137 -8.77 22.02 8.34
CA SER A 137 -7.56 22.60 8.89
C SER A 137 -7.82 24.09 8.97
N GLN A 138 -8.11 24.59 10.18
CA GLN A 138 -8.06 26.02 10.44
C GLN A 138 -6.66 26.52 10.08
N ALA A 139 -6.66 27.68 9.43
CA ALA A 139 -5.50 28.41 8.94
C ALA A 139 -4.46 28.71 10.02
#